data_AF-A0A6V2A547-F1
#
_entry.id   AF-A0A6V2A547-F1
#
_cell.length_a   1.000
_cell.length_b   1.000
_cell.length_c   1.000
_cell.angle_alpha   90.00
_cell.angle_beta   90.00
_cell.angle_gamma   90.00
#
_symmetry.space_group_name_H-M   'P 1'
#
loop_
_entity.id
_entity.type
_entity.pdbx_description
1 polymer ?
#
loop_
_entity_poly.entity_id
_entity_poly.type
_entity_poly.pdbx_seq_one_letter_code
_entity_poly.pdbx_strand_id
1 'polypeptide(L)'
;MLWDDMHKNDMVWPTVAEVHEYRKEVYATVVDAIENHPSFDDKYGEGVVVNQDHPMWALFMGFEHERIHLETSSVLFRETPLHLVQTPANWPPIHPSAARQNRPSRPVVGVDYPPNRMIPVKGNDIDLGKPADFPSYGWDNEYGERNVNVPDFLASENMITNGEFWNFVADGGYRNKEYWCEDGWDWRKHRNMKWPFFWEQSGPQGSHEYNLRTIFQVVPMQWDWPVDVNYYEAQAFCRWKTQKDGSPTSQPYRILTEAEHHLMRPKEHDLEASRKDVSADKVMVTPGSEFAKGATGANLNLAFSSQNPVGSFPPSTSGHFDVTGNAWEWTEDHFNPLKGFEVHHVYDDFSTPCFDGKHSMIVGGSFISTGDEASVYARFHFRPHFLQHSGFRLVASDAKAPATHLYPGNFSGQAAARDVVVADDTNDDSNVYESEELLGMYLGLHFPSSGSDEGISSILNHKNSPLHGLSFPQRVAQLLNDLQPQRTNNRALDIGCAVGGSSFELAKHFDHVEAFDFRYEFFVFWSFSLHFKESCFLSAN
;
A
#
# COMPACT_ATOMS: atom_id res chain seq x y z
N MET A 1 13.61 17.54 1.86
CA MET A 1 13.58 16.27 2.62
C MET A 1 12.16 15.78 2.45
N LEU A 2 12.00 14.59 1.92
CA LEU A 2 10.82 13.75 2.05
C LEU A 2 11.05 12.55 1.17
N TRP A 3 10.50 11.42 1.60
CA TRP A 3 9.34 10.96 0.83
C TRP A 3 8.50 9.92 1.56
N ASP A 4 8.98 9.39 2.69
CA ASP A 4 8.14 8.65 3.65
C ASP A 4 8.53 9.10 5.07
N ASP A 5 8.32 10.39 5.36
CA ASP A 5 8.89 11.15 6.49
C ASP A 5 8.77 10.40 7.83
N MET A 6 9.79 9.61 8.12
CA MET A 6 10.00 9.00 9.42
C MET A 6 10.53 10.06 10.38
N HIS A 7 9.65 10.96 10.81
CA HIS A 7 9.82 11.61 12.09
C HIS A 7 9.77 10.54 13.17
N LYS A 8 10.94 10.00 13.49
CA LYS A 8 11.16 9.23 14.72
C LYS A 8 11.11 10.22 15.87
N ASN A 9 9.90 10.52 16.35
CA ASN A 9 9.79 10.91 17.75
C ASN A 9 10.34 9.74 18.57
N ASP A 10 11.08 10.04 19.64
CA ASP A 10 11.49 9.04 20.63
C ASP A 10 10.23 8.49 21.30
N MET A 11 9.58 7.53 20.63
CA MET A 11 8.45 6.81 21.16
C MET A 11 8.99 5.81 22.18
N VAL A 12 8.64 6.02 23.44
CA VAL A 12 8.85 5.02 24.48
C VAL A 12 7.84 3.92 24.24
N TRP A 13 8.26 2.89 23.49
CA TRP A 13 7.45 1.71 23.26
C TRP A 13 7.31 0.89 24.56
N PRO A 14 6.13 0.31 24.84
CA PRO A 14 5.98 -0.65 25.91
C PRO A 14 6.93 -1.83 25.71
N THR A 15 7.38 -2.42 26.81
CA THR A 15 8.18 -3.64 26.79
C THR A 15 7.39 -4.79 26.15
N VAL A 16 8.10 -5.80 25.65
CA VAL A 16 7.47 -7.01 25.12
C VAL A 16 6.53 -7.64 26.16
N ALA A 17 6.89 -7.62 27.44
CA ALA A 17 6.04 -8.14 28.51
C ALA A 17 4.73 -7.36 28.66
N GLU A 18 4.79 -6.03 28.64
CA GLU A 18 3.60 -5.16 28.71
C GLU A 18 2.69 -5.36 27.48
N VAL A 19 3.26 -5.47 26.28
CA VAL A 19 2.50 -5.75 25.06
C VAL A 19 1.81 -7.12 25.14
N HIS A 20 2.51 -8.14 25.64
CA HIS A 20 1.92 -9.47 25.82
C HIS A 20 0.80 -9.49 26.85
N GLU A 21 0.92 -8.75 27.95
CA GLU A 21 -0.16 -8.65 28.94
C GLU A 21 -1.37 -7.91 28.37
N TYR A 22 -1.13 -6.78 27.69
CA TYR A 22 -2.17 -6.05 26.98
C TYR A 22 -2.91 -6.93 25.96
N ARG A 23 -2.19 -7.74 25.17
CA ARG A 23 -2.82 -8.70 24.23
C ARG A 23 -3.73 -9.71 24.92
N LYS A 24 -3.41 -10.15 26.15
CA LYS A 24 -4.30 -11.06 26.91
C LYS A 24 -5.56 -10.35 27.38
N GLU A 25 -5.44 -9.11 27.84
CA GLU A 25 -6.59 -8.29 28.24
C GLU A 25 -7.53 -8.04 27.04
N VAL A 26 -6.96 -7.69 25.89
CA VAL A 26 -7.73 -7.52 24.63
C VAL A 26 -8.39 -8.84 24.23
N TYR A 27 -7.67 -9.95 24.25
CA TYR A 27 -8.22 -11.27 23.94
C TYR A 27 -9.40 -11.64 24.85
N ALA A 28 -9.25 -11.47 26.17
CA ALA A 28 -10.33 -11.72 27.12
C ALA A 28 -11.55 -10.83 26.86
N THR A 29 -11.32 -9.55 26.53
CA THR A 29 -12.39 -8.60 26.18
C THR A 29 -13.12 -9.00 24.91
N VAL A 30 -12.40 -9.40 23.86
CA VAL A 30 -13.00 -9.86 22.59
C VAL A 30 -13.77 -11.15 22.79
N VAL A 31 -13.26 -12.10 23.57
CA VAL A 31 -13.97 -13.34 23.92
C VAL A 31 -15.26 -13.03 24.68
N ASP A 32 -15.22 -12.16 25.69
CA ASP A 32 -16.41 -11.74 26.42
C ASP A 32 -17.45 -11.08 25.50
N ALA A 33 -17.02 -10.24 24.56
CA ALA A 33 -17.91 -9.64 23.56
C ALA A 33 -18.56 -10.70 22.66
N ILE A 34 -17.82 -11.73 22.24
CA ILE A 34 -18.38 -12.82 21.41
C ILE A 34 -19.36 -13.68 22.23
N GLU A 35 -19.02 -13.99 23.47
CA GLU A 35 -19.81 -14.92 24.30
C GLU A 35 -21.05 -14.26 24.92
N ASN A 36 -20.97 -12.97 25.28
CA ASN A 36 -21.95 -12.32 26.15
C ASN A 36 -22.60 -11.06 25.57
N HIS A 37 -22.16 -10.53 24.42
CA HIS A 37 -22.75 -9.31 23.88
C HIS A 37 -24.16 -9.56 23.31
N PRO A 38 -25.18 -8.76 23.68
CA PRO A 38 -26.57 -9.00 23.26
C PRO A 38 -26.80 -8.98 21.74
N SER A 39 -25.88 -8.39 20.96
CA SER A 39 -25.96 -8.43 19.49
C SER A 39 -25.79 -9.84 18.92
N PHE A 40 -25.25 -10.79 19.69
CA PHE A 40 -25.18 -12.20 19.31
C PHE A 40 -26.34 -13.04 19.90
N ASP A 41 -27.35 -12.42 20.51
CA ASP A 41 -28.51 -13.12 21.07
C ASP A 41 -29.38 -13.75 19.96
N ASP A 42 -29.22 -15.04 19.68
CA ASP A 42 -30.10 -15.81 18.79
C ASP A 42 -31.37 -16.30 19.50
N LYS A 43 -32.10 -15.39 20.15
CA LYS A 43 -33.31 -15.74 20.95
C LYS A 43 -34.43 -16.40 20.15
N TYR A 44 -34.43 -16.22 18.83
CA TYR A 44 -35.46 -16.74 17.93
C TYR A 44 -34.99 -17.96 17.11
N GLY A 45 -33.71 -18.37 17.22
CA GLY A 45 -33.16 -19.55 16.55
C GLY A 45 -33.00 -19.37 15.03
N GLU A 46 -32.89 -18.14 14.57
CA GLU A 46 -32.77 -17.77 13.15
C GLU A 46 -31.30 -17.56 12.73
N GLY A 47 -30.38 -17.58 13.69
CA GLY A 47 -28.98 -17.22 13.50
C GLY A 47 -28.76 -15.70 13.46
N VAL A 48 -27.56 -15.26 13.82
CA VAL A 48 -27.18 -13.85 13.81
C VAL A 48 -26.43 -13.54 12.53
N VAL A 49 -26.94 -12.60 11.73
CA VAL A 49 -26.26 -12.11 10.53
C VAL A 49 -25.47 -10.85 10.91
N VAL A 50 -24.14 -10.94 10.80
CA VAL A 50 -23.24 -9.80 10.99
C VAL A 50 -22.88 -9.23 9.62
N ASN A 51 -23.63 -8.21 9.19
CA ASN A 51 -23.35 -7.44 7.98
C ASN A 51 -22.63 -6.12 8.32
N GLN A 52 -22.35 -5.28 7.32
CA GLN A 52 -21.62 -4.00 7.48
C GLN A 52 -22.29 -3.01 8.45
N ASP A 53 -23.62 -3.05 8.57
CA ASP A 53 -24.37 -2.19 9.50
C ASP A 53 -24.38 -2.75 10.94
N HIS A 54 -23.97 -3.99 11.13
CA HIS A 54 -23.98 -4.65 12.43
C HIS A 54 -22.76 -4.24 13.27
N PRO A 55 -22.91 -3.86 14.56
CA PRO A 55 -21.80 -3.34 15.36
C PRO A 55 -20.65 -4.34 15.54
N MET A 56 -20.94 -5.64 15.46
CA MET A 56 -19.92 -6.70 15.56
C MET A 56 -19.14 -6.95 14.26
N TRP A 57 -19.43 -6.21 13.18
CA TRP A 57 -18.59 -6.20 11.97
C TRP A 57 -17.14 -5.83 12.29
N ALA A 58 -16.94 -4.97 13.29
CA ALA A 58 -15.63 -4.58 13.79
C ALA A 58 -14.77 -5.76 14.28
N LEU A 59 -15.39 -6.87 14.73
CA LEU A 59 -14.64 -8.07 15.12
C LEU A 59 -13.99 -8.73 13.90
N PHE A 60 -14.74 -8.85 12.80
CA PHE A 60 -14.23 -9.40 11.55
C PHE A 60 -13.17 -8.50 10.94
N MET A 61 -13.37 -7.18 11.00
CA MET A 61 -12.31 -6.21 10.64
C MET A 61 -11.04 -6.47 11.44
N GLY A 62 -11.13 -6.64 12.76
CA GLY A 62 -9.97 -6.93 13.60
C GLY A 62 -9.28 -8.24 13.24
N PHE A 63 -10.04 -9.31 12.94
CA PHE A 63 -9.48 -10.60 12.53
C PHE A 63 -8.74 -10.51 11.19
N GLU A 64 -9.34 -9.86 10.20
CA GLU A 64 -8.73 -9.69 8.88
C GLU A 64 -7.55 -8.70 8.91
N HIS A 65 -7.62 -7.66 9.75
CA HIS A 65 -6.49 -6.76 9.98
C HIS A 65 -5.30 -7.47 10.62
N GLU A 66 -5.52 -8.41 11.56
CA GLU A 66 -4.43 -9.22 12.13
C GLU A 66 -3.75 -10.10 11.06
N ARG A 67 -4.49 -10.54 10.03
CA ARG A 67 -3.92 -11.29 8.90
C ARG A 67 -3.07 -10.42 7.98
N ILE A 68 -3.49 -9.18 7.68
CA ILE A 68 -2.65 -8.20 6.97
C ILE A 68 -1.34 -7.98 7.74
N HIS A 69 -1.43 -7.84 9.07
CA HIS A 69 -0.25 -7.69 9.92
C HIS A 69 0.64 -8.94 9.97
N LEU A 70 0.08 -10.15 9.82
CA LEU A 70 0.86 -11.38 9.69
C LEU A 70 1.74 -11.34 8.43
N GLU A 71 1.16 -11.00 7.28
CA GLU A 71 1.91 -10.85 6.03
C GLU A 71 2.92 -9.70 6.12
N THR A 72 2.49 -8.51 6.54
CA THR A 72 3.38 -7.33 6.66
C THR A 72 4.57 -7.61 7.60
N SER A 73 4.33 -8.24 8.75
CA SER A 73 5.40 -8.60 9.70
C SER A 73 6.38 -9.60 9.12
N SER A 74 5.93 -10.50 8.24
CA SER A 74 6.80 -11.51 7.64
C SER A 74 7.86 -10.90 6.71
N VAL A 75 7.55 -9.78 6.05
CA VAL A 75 8.53 -9.01 5.27
C VAL A 75 9.56 -8.37 6.22
N LEU A 76 9.11 -7.78 7.32
CA LEU A 76 10.01 -7.19 8.32
C LEU A 76 10.94 -8.22 8.96
N PHE A 77 10.44 -9.44 9.26
CA PHE A 77 11.27 -10.54 9.73
C PHE A 77 12.31 -10.97 8.69
N ARG A 78 11.95 -10.94 7.41
CA ARG A 78 12.84 -11.25 6.30
C ARG A 78 13.94 -10.19 6.12
N GLU A 79 13.62 -8.91 6.31
CA GLU A 79 14.59 -7.81 6.31
C GLU A 79 15.50 -7.83 7.55
N THR A 80 15.01 -8.36 8.66
CA THR A 80 15.76 -8.44 9.92
C THR A 80 17.00 -9.35 9.76
N PRO A 81 18.18 -8.95 10.28
CA PRO A 81 19.38 -9.77 10.26
C PRO A 81 19.11 -11.19 10.73
N LEU A 82 19.62 -12.19 9.99
CA LEU A 82 19.26 -13.60 10.19
C LEU A 82 19.47 -14.09 11.63
N HIS A 83 20.52 -13.61 12.29
CA HIS A 83 20.88 -14.00 13.66
C HIS A 83 19.91 -13.47 14.74
N LEU A 84 18.96 -12.59 14.38
CA LEU A 84 17.96 -12.03 15.29
C LEU A 84 16.57 -12.67 15.12
N VAL A 85 16.43 -13.60 14.18
CA VAL A 85 15.16 -14.29 13.92
C VAL A 85 15.34 -15.81 14.02
N GLN A 86 14.25 -16.50 14.33
CA GLN A 86 14.22 -17.96 14.40
C GLN A 86 12.87 -18.47 13.90
N THR A 87 12.88 -19.65 13.26
CA THR A 87 11.64 -20.30 12.80
C THR A 87 10.79 -20.72 14.01
N PRO A 88 9.52 -20.30 14.10
CA PRO A 88 8.60 -20.76 15.14
C PRO A 88 8.37 -22.28 15.07
N ALA A 89 8.16 -22.93 16.22
CA ALA A 89 8.02 -24.40 16.30
C ALA A 89 6.89 -24.99 15.44
N ASN A 90 5.80 -24.23 15.25
CA ASN A 90 4.62 -24.65 14.49
C ASN A 90 4.48 -23.87 13.17
N TRP A 91 5.59 -23.31 12.65
CA TRP A 91 5.57 -22.60 11.38
C TRP A 91 5.41 -23.58 10.20
N PRO A 92 4.62 -23.25 9.17
CA PRO A 92 4.50 -24.09 7.98
C PRO A 92 5.86 -24.40 7.35
N PRO A 93 6.06 -25.59 6.76
CA PRO A 93 7.32 -25.92 6.12
C PRO A 93 7.56 -25.06 4.88
N ILE A 94 8.84 -24.83 4.58
CA ILE A 94 9.23 -24.29 3.28
C ILE A 94 8.85 -25.27 2.17
N HIS A 95 8.58 -24.78 0.96
CA HIS A 95 8.31 -25.65 -0.17
C HIS A 95 9.44 -26.69 -0.37
N PRO A 96 9.14 -27.99 -0.59
CA PRO A 96 10.15 -29.06 -0.66
C PRO A 96 11.27 -28.85 -1.68
N SER A 97 11.04 -28.06 -2.75
CA SER A 97 12.08 -27.75 -3.74
C SER A 97 13.28 -27.01 -3.14
N ALA A 98 13.11 -26.31 -2.01
CA ALA A 98 14.19 -25.63 -1.31
C ALA A 98 15.25 -26.59 -0.76
N ALA A 99 14.94 -27.88 -0.63
CA ALA A 99 15.90 -28.90 -0.19
C ALA A 99 17.05 -29.13 -1.19
N ARG A 100 16.89 -28.74 -2.46
CA ARG A 100 17.93 -28.89 -3.49
C ARG A 100 19.15 -28.01 -3.20
N GLN A 101 20.23 -28.64 -2.75
CA GLN A 101 21.45 -27.92 -2.34
C GLN A 101 22.30 -27.41 -3.52
N ASN A 102 22.42 -28.22 -4.59
CA ASN A 102 23.26 -27.88 -5.74
C ASN A 102 22.44 -27.09 -6.77
N ARG A 103 22.54 -25.76 -6.69
CA ARG A 103 21.99 -24.80 -7.65
C ARG A 103 23.16 -24.09 -8.35
N PRO A 104 23.13 -23.93 -9.69
CA PRO A 104 24.27 -23.34 -10.39
C PRO A 104 24.37 -21.84 -10.13
N SER A 105 25.59 -21.33 -10.13
CA SER A 105 25.89 -19.89 -10.03
C SER A 105 25.38 -19.07 -11.22
N ARG A 106 25.21 -19.71 -12.39
CA ARG A 106 24.73 -19.10 -13.62
C ARG A 106 23.58 -19.96 -14.16
N PRO A 107 22.32 -19.55 -13.94
CA PRO A 107 21.17 -20.37 -14.30
C PRO A 107 20.96 -20.41 -15.81
N VAL A 108 20.55 -21.56 -16.33
CA VAL A 108 20.29 -21.78 -17.75
C VAL A 108 18.79 -22.03 -17.98
N VAL A 109 18.20 -21.26 -18.91
CA VAL A 109 16.80 -21.43 -19.32
C VAL A 109 16.55 -22.84 -19.86
N GLY A 110 15.44 -23.47 -19.46
CA GLY A 110 15.10 -24.84 -19.80
C GLY A 110 15.83 -25.92 -18.98
N VAL A 111 16.75 -25.52 -18.09
CA VAL A 111 17.48 -26.43 -17.18
C VAL A 111 17.21 -26.07 -15.72
N ASP A 112 17.41 -24.81 -15.36
CA ASP A 112 17.30 -24.34 -13.96
C ASP A 112 16.00 -23.57 -13.68
N TYR A 113 15.38 -23.04 -14.73
CA TYR A 113 14.08 -22.37 -14.73
C TYR A 113 13.41 -22.57 -16.10
N PRO A 114 12.07 -22.60 -16.18
CA PRO A 114 11.38 -22.88 -17.44
C PRO A 114 11.51 -21.71 -18.43
N PRO A 115 11.44 -21.98 -19.75
CA PRO A 115 11.20 -20.92 -20.71
C PRO A 115 9.81 -20.31 -20.45
N ASN A 116 9.71 -18.99 -20.53
CA ASN A 116 8.47 -18.27 -20.23
C ASN A 116 7.86 -17.71 -21.52
N ARG A 117 6.80 -18.36 -22.01
CA ARG A 117 6.18 -18.04 -23.30
C ARG A 117 5.11 -16.97 -23.12
N MET A 118 4.92 -16.12 -24.12
CA MET A 118 3.78 -15.21 -24.16
C MET A 118 2.55 -15.96 -24.68
N ILE A 119 1.53 -16.10 -23.84
CA ILE A 119 0.27 -16.79 -24.16
C ILE A 119 -0.80 -15.74 -24.49
N PRO A 120 -1.53 -15.88 -25.62
CA PRO A 120 -2.61 -14.97 -25.95
C PRO A 120 -3.81 -15.17 -25.03
N VAL A 121 -4.37 -14.07 -24.54
CA VAL A 121 -5.62 -14.01 -23.81
C VAL A 121 -6.62 -13.24 -24.66
N LYS A 122 -7.79 -13.85 -24.90
CA LYS A 122 -8.88 -13.19 -25.60
C LYS A 122 -9.50 -12.15 -24.65
N GLY A 123 -9.58 -10.92 -25.12
CA GLY A 123 -10.25 -9.83 -24.42
C GLY A 123 -11.71 -10.13 -24.17
N ASN A 124 -12.22 -9.64 -23.05
CA ASN A 124 -13.60 -9.82 -22.60
C ASN A 124 -13.96 -8.73 -21.61
N ASP A 125 -15.26 -8.60 -21.32
CA ASP A 125 -15.73 -7.71 -20.27
C ASP A 125 -15.52 -8.36 -18.89
N ILE A 126 -15.04 -7.57 -17.93
CA ILE A 126 -14.88 -7.95 -16.52
C ILE A 126 -15.69 -7.00 -15.65
N ASP A 127 -16.49 -7.56 -14.75
CA ASP A 127 -17.21 -6.83 -13.72
C ASP A 127 -16.49 -6.95 -12.38
N LEU A 128 -15.81 -5.88 -11.98
CA LEU A 128 -15.12 -5.75 -10.70
C LEU A 128 -16.09 -5.37 -9.57
N GLY A 129 -15.75 -5.79 -8.36
CA GLY A 129 -16.40 -5.37 -7.11
C GLY A 129 -17.12 -6.50 -6.38
N LYS A 130 -17.07 -6.49 -5.05
CA LYS A 130 -17.67 -7.50 -4.19
C LYS A 130 -19.16 -7.22 -3.99
N PRO A 131 -20.05 -8.22 -4.11
CA PRO A 131 -21.46 -8.03 -3.75
C PRO A 131 -21.59 -7.59 -2.29
N ALA A 132 -22.45 -6.61 -2.01
CA ALA A 132 -22.64 -6.09 -0.65
C ALA A 132 -23.20 -7.14 0.32
N ASP A 133 -23.92 -8.14 -0.20
CA ASP A 133 -24.48 -9.28 0.53
C ASP A 133 -23.62 -10.55 0.43
N PHE A 134 -22.38 -10.44 -0.07
CA PHE A 134 -21.46 -11.58 -0.12
C PHE A 134 -21.19 -12.10 1.30
N PRO A 135 -21.29 -13.41 1.57
CA PRO A 135 -21.30 -13.96 2.92
C PRO A 135 -19.89 -14.11 3.53
N SER A 136 -19.07 -13.07 3.43
CA SER A 136 -17.78 -12.93 4.10
C SER A 136 -17.53 -11.47 4.49
N TYR A 137 -16.54 -11.24 5.36
CA TYR A 137 -15.96 -9.91 5.51
C TYR A 137 -15.39 -9.42 4.16
N GLY A 138 -15.30 -8.11 3.98
CA GLY A 138 -14.58 -7.47 2.86
C GLY A 138 -14.18 -6.06 3.23
N TRP A 139 -13.05 -5.58 2.68
CA TRP A 139 -12.62 -4.20 2.84
C TRP A 139 -13.47 -3.23 2.01
N ASP A 140 -13.58 -1.98 2.47
CA ASP A 140 -14.38 -0.93 1.83
C ASP A 140 -14.06 -0.75 0.33
N ASN A 141 -12.78 -0.84 -0.04
CA ASN A 141 -12.31 -0.71 -1.42
C ASN A 141 -12.74 -1.85 -2.36
N GLU A 142 -13.20 -2.97 -1.81
CA GLU A 142 -13.65 -4.12 -2.60
C GLU A 142 -15.09 -3.91 -3.09
N TYR A 143 -15.89 -3.11 -2.39
CA TYR A 143 -17.28 -2.84 -2.74
C TYR A 143 -17.43 -1.72 -3.75
N GLY A 144 -18.59 -1.71 -4.42
CA GLY A 144 -18.87 -0.90 -5.59
C GLY A 144 -18.75 -1.73 -6.86
N GLU A 145 -18.80 -1.06 -8.02
CA GLU A 145 -18.84 -1.74 -9.32
C GLU A 145 -17.94 -1.04 -10.33
N ARG A 146 -17.31 -1.83 -11.21
CA ARG A 146 -16.70 -1.32 -12.44
C ARG A 146 -16.73 -2.37 -13.53
N ASN A 147 -17.39 -2.06 -14.63
CA ASN A 147 -17.28 -2.83 -15.86
C ASN A 147 -16.05 -2.34 -16.66
N VAL A 148 -15.18 -3.27 -17.05
CA VAL A 148 -13.97 -2.99 -17.84
C VAL A 148 -14.00 -3.86 -19.08
N ASN A 149 -13.98 -3.23 -20.25
CA ASN A 149 -13.73 -3.92 -21.51
C ASN A 149 -12.23 -4.14 -21.68
N VAL A 150 -11.77 -5.37 -21.48
CA VAL A 150 -10.35 -5.71 -21.59
C VAL A 150 -10.05 -6.11 -23.05
N PRO A 151 -9.09 -5.47 -23.73
CA PRO A 151 -8.70 -5.85 -25.09
C PRO A 151 -7.95 -7.18 -25.11
N ASP A 152 -7.72 -7.73 -26.32
CA ASP A 152 -6.80 -8.87 -26.46
C ASP A 152 -5.39 -8.46 -26.01
N PHE A 153 -4.71 -9.37 -25.32
CA PHE A 153 -3.33 -9.19 -24.88
C PHE A 153 -2.57 -10.51 -24.89
N LEU A 154 -1.25 -10.44 -24.75
CA LEU A 154 -0.42 -11.58 -24.40
C LEU A 154 0.12 -11.39 -23.00
N ALA A 155 0.16 -12.45 -22.20
CA ALA A 155 0.84 -12.46 -20.91
C ALA A 155 1.86 -13.60 -20.82
N SER A 156 2.90 -13.45 -20.01
CA SER A 156 3.87 -14.52 -19.79
C SER A 156 3.22 -15.67 -19.01
N GLU A 157 3.44 -16.89 -19.50
CA GLU A 157 2.91 -18.17 -18.98
C GLU A 157 3.07 -18.31 -17.47
N ASN A 158 4.22 -17.86 -16.95
CA ASN A 158 4.53 -17.80 -15.53
C ASN A 158 4.85 -16.36 -15.11
N MET A 159 4.80 -16.09 -13.81
CA MET A 159 5.50 -14.94 -13.22
C MET A 159 7.00 -14.98 -13.57
N ILE A 160 7.63 -13.81 -13.61
CA ILE A 160 9.07 -13.72 -13.87
C ILE A 160 9.84 -14.41 -12.74
N THR A 161 10.66 -15.37 -13.13
CA THR A 161 11.44 -16.19 -12.19
C THR A 161 12.73 -15.49 -11.74
N ASN A 162 13.31 -15.94 -10.63
CA ASN A 162 14.64 -15.51 -10.20
C ASN A 162 15.70 -15.74 -11.29
N GLY A 163 15.59 -16.84 -12.04
CA GLY A 163 16.49 -17.18 -13.14
C GLY A 163 16.38 -16.24 -14.34
N GLU A 164 15.15 -15.84 -14.69
CA GLU A 164 14.93 -14.81 -15.71
C GLU A 164 15.47 -13.45 -15.27
N PHE A 165 15.17 -13.06 -14.02
CA PHE A 165 15.63 -11.79 -13.44
C PHE A 165 17.15 -11.72 -13.27
N TRP A 166 17.81 -12.87 -13.11
CA TRP A 166 19.27 -12.94 -13.07
C TRP A 166 19.91 -12.40 -14.34
N ASN A 167 19.31 -12.65 -15.51
CA ASN A 167 19.82 -12.11 -16.78
C ASN A 167 19.77 -10.57 -16.80
N PHE A 168 18.70 -9.97 -16.27
CA PHE A 168 18.58 -8.51 -16.12
C PHE A 168 19.69 -7.97 -15.21
N VAL A 169 19.95 -8.63 -14.07
CA VAL A 169 21.04 -8.24 -13.15
C VAL A 169 22.41 -8.37 -13.82
N ALA A 170 22.67 -9.49 -14.51
CA ALA A 170 23.93 -9.78 -15.18
C ALA A 170 24.21 -8.79 -16.32
N ASP A 171 23.20 -8.45 -17.12
CA ASP A 171 23.27 -7.46 -18.21
C ASP A 171 23.37 -6.02 -17.70
N GLY A 172 23.40 -5.80 -16.39
CA GLY A 172 23.59 -4.48 -15.79
C GLY A 172 22.31 -3.66 -15.65
N GLY A 173 21.16 -4.32 -15.50
CA GLY A 173 19.87 -3.69 -15.26
C GLY A 173 19.88 -2.64 -14.14
N TYR A 174 20.50 -2.96 -12.99
CA TYR A 174 20.66 -2.01 -11.88
C TYR A 174 21.73 -0.94 -12.13
N ARG A 175 22.54 -1.05 -13.19
CA ARG A 175 23.58 -0.07 -13.53
C ARG A 175 23.15 0.90 -14.64
N ASN A 176 22.12 0.56 -15.41
CA ASN A 176 21.65 1.40 -16.51
C ASN A 176 20.43 2.22 -16.09
N LYS A 177 20.58 3.55 -16.01
CA LYS A 177 19.50 4.49 -15.65
C LYS A 177 18.33 4.46 -16.64
N GLU A 178 18.57 4.15 -17.92
CA GLU A 178 17.56 4.21 -18.98
C GLU A 178 16.38 3.25 -18.75
N TYR A 179 16.59 2.19 -17.98
CA TYR A 179 15.52 1.26 -17.61
C TYR A 179 14.60 1.79 -16.52
N TRP A 180 14.98 2.82 -15.76
CA TRP A 180 14.28 3.23 -14.54
C TRP A 180 13.49 4.52 -14.76
N CYS A 181 12.36 4.68 -14.07
CA CYS A 181 11.80 6.02 -13.87
C CYS A 181 12.71 6.81 -12.93
N GLU A 182 12.48 8.13 -12.82
CA GLU A 182 13.27 9.01 -11.96
C GLU A 182 13.22 8.56 -10.49
N ASP A 183 12.03 8.40 -9.94
CA ASP A 183 11.83 7.94 -8.55
C ASP A 183 12.43 6.56 -8.29
N GLY A 184 12.28 5.63 -9.23
CA GLY A 184 12.87 4.29 -9.13
C GLY A 184 14.39 4.31 -9.16
N TRP A 185 14.99 5.18 -9.99
CA TRP A 185 16.44 5.36 -10.01
C TRP A 185 16.96 6.01 -8.74
N ASP A 186 16.21 6.97 -8.19
CA ASP A 186 16.55 7.66 -6.95
C ASP A 186 16.44 6.74 -5.75
N TRP A 187 15.38 5.94 -5.65
CA TRP A 187 15.26 4.84 -4.68
C TRP A 187 16.46 3.89 -4.77
N ARG A 188 16.76 3.40 -5.99
CA ARG A 188 17.85 2.45 -6.23
C ARG A 188 19.20 3.02 -5.81
N LYS A 189 19.48 4.31 -6.09
CA LYS A 189 20.69 5.01 -5.65
C LYS A 189 20.72 5.17 -4.14
N HIS A 190 19.62 5.64 -3.54
CA HIS A 190 19.52 5.89 -2.10
C HIS A 190 19.75 4.61 -1.29
N ARG A 191 19.15 3.50 -1.70
CA ARG A 191 19.32 2.18 -1.07
C ARG A 191 20.60 1.44 -1.52
N ASN A 192 21.34 1.98 -2.51
CA ASN A 192 22.54 1.36 -3.10
C ASN A 192 22.32 -0.08 -3.62
N MET A 193 21.14 -0.31 -4.22
CA MET A 193 20.73 -1.64 -4.70
C MET A 193 21.49 -2.07 -5.96
N LYS A 194 21.82 -3.35 -6.05
CA LYS A 194 22.58 -3.95 -7.17
C LYS A 194 21.92 -5.20 -7.76
N TRP A 195 20.91 -5.72 -7.07
CA TRP A 195 20.12 -6.93 -7.34
C TRP A 195 18.90 -6.91 -6.39
N PRO A 196 17.90 -7.80 -6.54
CA PRO A 196 16.72 -7.86 -5.67
C PRO A 196 17.08 -7.95 -4.20
N PHE A 197 16.33 -7.27 -3.33
CA PHE A 197 16.70 -7.07 -1.93
C PHE A 197 17.00 -8.36 -1.15
N PHE A 198 16.25 -9.43 -1.41
CA PHE A 198 16.38 -10.70 -0.70
C PHE A 198 17.35 -11.69 -1.35
N TRP A 199 18.13 -11.27 -2.35
CA TRP A 199 19.26 -12.05 -2.85
C TRP A 199 20.51 -11.76 -2.02
N GLU A 200 21.05 -12.80 -1.39
CA GLU A 200 22.29 -12.70 -0.62
C GLU A 200 23.48 -13.09 -1.48
N GLN A 201 24.41 -12.17 -1.68
CA GLN A 201 25.62 -12.45 -2.45
C GLN A 201 26.46 -13.54 -1.76
N SER A 202 26.75 -14.64 -2.48
CA SER A 202 27.48 -15.80 -1.95
C SER A 202 28.90 -15.95 -2.53
N GLY A 203 29.22 -15.25 -3.62
CA GLY A 203 30.53 -15.23 -4.25
C GLY A 203 31.21 -13.85 -4.26
N PRO A 204 32.39 -13.73 -4.91
CA PRO A 204 33.10 -12.45 -5.04
C PRO A 204 32.25 -11.36 -5.71
N GLN A 205 32.59 -10.10 -5.45
CA GLN A 205 31.89 -8.98 -6.07
C GLN A 205 31.91 -9.07 -7.60
N GLY A 206 30.73 -9.03 -8.21
CA GLY A 206 30.56 -9.14 -9.67
C GLY A 206 30.50 -10.57 -10.22
N SER A 207 30.59 -11.62 -9.39
CA SER A 207 30.45 -13.00 -9.87
C SER A 207 29.00 -13.39 -10.20
N HIS A 208 28.03 -12.58 -9.75
CA HIS A 208 26.59 -12.83 -9.88
C HIS A 208 26.14 -14.15 -9.23
N GLU A 209 26.80 -14.52 -8.12
CA GLU A 209 26.49 -15.67 -7.29
C GLU A 209 25.67 -15.25 -6.07
N TYR A 210 24.54 -15.92 -5.88
CA TYR A 210 23.56 -15.58 -4.86
C TYR A 210 23.01 -16.80 -4.15
N ASN A 211 22.57 -16.60 -2.92
CA ASN A 211 21.61 -17.41 -2.18
C ASN A 211 20.30 -16.61 -2.04
N LEU A 212 19.21 -17.28 -1.65
CA LEU A 212 17.92 -16.65 -1.44
C LEU A 212 17.62 -16.53 0.06
N ARG A 213 17.39 -15.29 0.53
CA ARG A 213 16.83 -15.05 1.86
C ARG A 213 15.32 -15.31 1.83
N THR A 214 14.88 -16.31 2.60
CA THR A 214 13.47 -16.53 2.97
C THR A 214 13.20 -15.89 4.33
N ILE A 215 12.01 -16.06 4.94
CA ILE A 215 11.66 -15.37 6.20
C ILE A 215 12.70 -15.64 7.31
N PHE A 216 12.97 -16.91 7.60
CA PHE A 216 13.80 -17.33 8.75
C PHE A 216 15.08 -18.08 8.39
N GLN A 217 15.41 -18.22 7.10
CA GLN A 217 16.58 -18.95 6.64
C GLN A 217 17.10 -18.44 5.30
N VAL A 218 18.37 -18.73 5.03
CA VAL A 218 19.01 -18.52 3.72
C VAL A 218 19.17 -19.89 3.08
N VAL A 219 18.66 -20.02 1.85
CA VAL A 219 18.70 -21.27 1.08
C VAL A 219 19.50 -21.06 -0.21
N PRO A 220 20.05 -22.12 -0.83
CA PRO A 220 20.60 -22.03 -2.17
C PRO A 220 19.60 -21.43 -3.14
N MET A 221 20.07 -20.72 -4.16
CA MET A 221 19.19 -19.95 -5.04
C MET A 221 18.11 -20.78 -5.71
N GLN A 222 16.85 -20.32 -5.65
CA GLN A 222 15.71 -20.98 -6.27
C GLN A 222 15.37 -20.29 -7.61
N TRP A 223 16.10 -20.65 -8.66
CA TRP A 223 16.01 -19.99 -9.98
C TRP A 223 14.65 -20.14 -10.65
N ASP A 224 13.91 -21.19 -10.33
CA ASP A 224 12.58 -21.52 -10.85
C ASP A 224 11.44 -20.91 -10.03
N TRP A 225 11.72 -20.23 -8.91
CA TRP A 225 10.71 -19.52 -8.12
C TRP A 225 10.49 -18.11 -8.68
N PRO A 226 9.30 -17.49 -8.49
CA PRO A 226 9.10 -16.07 -8.76
C PRO A 226 10.16 -15.20 -8.09
N VAL A 227 10.56 -14.13 -8.77
CA VAL A 227 11.42 -13.10 -8.18
C VAL A 227 10.58 -12.18 -7.29
N ASP A 228 11.08 -11.88 -6.09
CA ASP A 228 10.50 -10.83 -5.24
C ASP A 228 11.17 -9.49 -5.53
N VAL A 229 10.38 -8.55 -6.03
CA VAL A 229 10.81 -7.20 -6.42
C VAL A 229 9.74 -6.16 -6.13
N ASN A 230 10.15 -4.90 -6.01
CA ASN A 230 9.21 -3.80 -5.96
C ASN A 230 8.72 -3.39 -7.37
N TYR A 231 7.76 -2.47 -7.42
CA TYR A 231 7.17 -1.99 -8.66
C TYR A 231 8.21 -1.38 -9.62
N TYR A 232 9.15 -0.59 -9.10
CA TYR A 232 10.17 0.06 -9.93
C TYR A 232 11.11 -0.94 -10.60
N GLU A 233 11.50 -2.00 -9.88
CA GLU A 233 12.29 -3.11 -10.39
C GLU A 233 11.54 -3.88 -11.48
N ALA A 234 10.24 -4.16 -11.27
CA ALA A 234 9.39 -4.81 -12.26
C ALA A 234 9.28 -3.99 -13.57
N GLN A 235 9.02 -2.69 -13.45
CA GLN A 235 8.98 -1.76 -14.59
C GLN A 235 10.34 -1.69 -15.32
N ALA A 236 11.45 -1.64 -14.58
CA ALA A 236 12.78 -1.60 -15.17
C ALA A 236 13.11 -2.88 -15.93
N PHE A 237 12.70 -4.04 -15.42
CA PHE A 237 12.81 -5.30 -16.13
C PHE A 237 12.01 -5.29 -17.44
N CYS A 238 10.77 -4.79 -17.44
CA CYS A 238 9.95 -4.69 -18.65
C CYS A 238 10.62 -3.86 -19.76
N ARG A 239 11.23 -2.72 -19.39
CA ARG A 239 11.98 -1.87 -20.33
C ARG A 239 13.23 -2.55 -20.87
N TRP A 240 14.00 -3.18 -20.00
CA TRP A 240 15.17 -3.97 -20.42
C TRP A 240 14.78 -5.10 -21.36
N LYS A 241 13.75 -5.86 -21.03
CA LYS A 241 13.28 -6.99 -21.84
C LYS A 241 12.79 -6.53 -23.20
N THR A 242 12.12 -5.38 -23.25
CA THR A 242 11.70 -4.75 -24.51
C THR A 242 12.91 -4.37 -25.36
N GLN A 243 13.93 -3.73 -24.79
CA GLN A 243 15.14 -3.37 -25.53
C GLN A 243 15.92 -4.62 -25.99
N LYS A 244 15.96 -5.66 -25.15
CA LYS A 244 16.73 -6.88 -25.38
C LYS A 244 16.15 -7.72 -26.52
N ASP A 245 14.85 -7.98 -26.46
CA ASP A 245 14.19 -8.98 -27.31
C ASP A 245 13.18 -8.37 -28.29
N GLY A 246 12.87 -7.08 -28.16
CA GLY A 246 11.67 -6.50 -28.75
C GLY A 246 10.40 -6.96 -28.03
N SER A 247 9.27 -6.37 -28.41
CA SER A 247 7.95 -6.81 -27.97
C SER A 247 7.29 -7.66 -29.07
N PRO A 248 6.43 -8.64 -28.73
CA PRO A 248 5.61 -9.35 -29.71
C PRO A 248 4.51 -8.47 -30.31
N THR A 249 4.36 -7.23 -29.84
CA THR A 249 3.39 -6.23 -30.30
C THR A 249 4.11 -4.93 -30.68
N SER A 250 3.37 -3.95 -31.21
CA SER A 250 3.92 -2.62 -31.52
C SER A 250 4.28 -1.79 -30.27
N GLN A 251 3.77 -2.17 -29.10
CA GLN A 251 4.00 -1.49 -27.82
C GLN A 251 5.05 -2.23 -26.97
N PRO A 252 5.76 -1.56 -26.05
CA PRO A 252 6.71 -2.21 -25.16
C PRO A 252 6.03 -3.25 -24.25
N TYR A 253 6.82 -4.17 -23.68
CA TYR A 253 6.34 -4.96 -22.55
C TYR A 253 6.00 -4.05 -21.37
N ARG A 254 5.00 -4.47 -20.62
CA ARG A 254 4.58 -3.86 -19.36
C ARG A 254 4.20 -4.93 -18.34
N ILE A 255 3.80 -4.49 -17.15
CA ILE A 255 3.12 -5.36 -16.18
C ILE A 255 1.61 -5.41 -16.49
N LEU A 256 0.89 -6.30 -15.80
CA LEU A 256 -0.55 -6.48 -16.00
C LEU A 256 -1.38 -5.36 -15.38
N THR A 257 -2.68 -5.36 -15.67
CA THR A 257 -3.70 -4.59 -14.94
C THR A 257 -4.56 -5.51 -14.07
N GLU A 258 -5.24 -4.97 -13.05
CA GLU A 258 -6.21 -5.70 -12.23
C GLU A 258 -7.20 -6.48 -13.09
N ALA A 259 -7.77 -5.83 -14.12
CA ALA A 259 -8.76 -6.46 -15.00
C ALA A 259 -8.17 -7.60 -15.85
N GLU A 260 -6.94 -7.44 -16.35
CA GLU A 260 -6.25 -8.51 -17.09
C GLU A 260 -5.92 -9.71 -16.21
N HIS A 261 -5.56 -9.49 -14.94
CA HIS A 261 -5.32 -10.55 -13.96
C HIS A 261 -6.56 -11.43 -13.80
N HIS A 262 -7.75 -10.83 -13.66
CA HIS A 262 -9.00 -11.56 -13.53
C HIS A 262 -9.31 -12.46 -14.73
N LEU A 263 -9.01 -12.03 -15.96
CA LEU A 263 -9.19 -12.87 -17.15
C LEU A 263 -8.27 -14.09 -17.20
N MET A 264 -7.15 -14.07 -16.48
CA MET A 264 -6.22 -15.19 -16.44
C MET A 264 -6.54 -16.20 -15.34
N ARG A 265 -7.41 -15.89 -14.38
CA ARG A 265 -7.71 -16.78 -13.24
C ARG A 265 -8.43 -18.07 -13.69
N PRO A 266 -8.32 -19.17 -12.93
CA PRO A 266 -9.15 -20.37 -13.15
C PRO A 266 -10.64 -20.03 -13.03
N LYS A 267 -11.48 -20.57 -13.91
CA LYS A 267 -12.93 -20.30 -13.92
C LYS A 267 -13.62 -20.77 -12.65
N GLU A 268 -13.06 -21.76 -11.99
CA GLU A 268 -13.55 -22.31 -10.75
C GLU A 268 -13.29 -21.37 -9.55
N HIS A 269 -12.43 -20.36 -9.72
CA HIS A 269 -11.96 -19.41 -8.70
C HIS A 269 -11.88 -17.97 -9.24
N ASP A 270 -12.87 -17.57 -10.05
CA ASP A 270 -12.99 -16.21 -10.56
C ASP A 270 -14.13 -15.43 -9.87
N LEU A 271 -14.27 -14.15 -10.22
CA LEU A 271 -15.31 -13.28 -9.67
C LEU A 271 -16.72 -13.80 -9.98
N GLU A 272 -16.94 -14.29 -11.20
CA GLU A 272 -18.25 -14.73 -11.67
C GLU A 272 -18.73 -16.01 -11.00
N ALA A 273 -17.82 -16.92 -10.67
CA ALA A 273 -18.09 -18.11 -9.89
C ALA A 273 -18.36 -17.74 -8.43
N SER A 274 -17.50 -16.90 -7.84
CA SER A 274 -17.63 -16.48 -6.43
C SER A 274 -18.93 -15.72 -6.18
N ARG A 275 -19.38 -14.84 -7.08
CA ARG A 275 -20.69 -14.17 -6.97
C ARG A 275 -21.87 -15.14 -6.85
N LYS A 276 -21.76 -16.33 -7.45
CA LYS A 276 -22.83 -17.35 -7.48
C LYS A 276 -22.71 -18.34 -6.33
N ASP A 277 -21.50 -18.61 -5.87
CA ASP A 277 -21.20 -19.58 -4.83
C ASP A 277 -19.96 -19.15 -4.05
N VAL A 278 -20.12 -18.81 -2.77
CA VAL A 278 -19.02 -18.43 -1.87
C VAL A 278 -17.91 -19.47 -1.83
N SER A 279 -18.21 -20.76 -2.03
CA SER A 279 -17.20 -21.82 -2.01
C SER A 279 -16.25 -21.81 -3.21
N ALA A 280 -16.60 -21.08 -4.28
CA ALA A 280 -15.70 -20.80 -5.38
C ALA A 280 -14.57 -19.84 -4.96
N ASP A 281 -14.80 -18.98 -3.97
CA ASP A 281 -13.71 -18.30 -3.27
C ASP A 281 -13.07 -19.26 -2.27
N LYS A 282 -12.09 -20.01 -2.75
CA LYS A 282 -11.51 -21.14 -2.03
C LYS A 282 -10.96 -20.80 -0.66
N VAL A 283 -10.47 -19.58 -0.44
CA VAL A 283 -9.95 -19.16 0.87
C VAL A 283 -11.01 -19.22 1.96
N MET A 284 -12.28 -19.08 1.59
CA MET A 284 -13.42 -19.13 2.50
C MET A 284 -13.71 -20.55 3.03
N VAL A 285 -13.31 -21.59 2.30
CA VAL A 285 -13.69 -22.99 2.60
C VAL A 285 -12.52 -23.97 2.68
N THR A 286 -11.30 -23.54 2.32
CA THR A 286 -10.14 -24.42 2.24
C THR A 286 -9.07 -24.00 3.26
N PRO A 287 -8.74 -24.87 4.25
CA PRO A 287 -7.66 -24.57 5.18
C PRO A 287 -6.31 -24.57 4.46
N GLY A 288 -5.37 -23.76 4.95
CA GLY A 288 -4.05 -23.56 4.36
C GLY A 288 -3.30 -24.85 4.01
N SER A 289 -3.31 -25.84 4.91
CA SER A 289 -2.63 -27.13 4.72
C SER A 289 -3.17 -27.97 3.55
N GLU A 290 -4.36 -27.64 3.05
CA GLU A 290 -5.01 -28.31 1.92
C GLU A 290 -5.01 -27.44 0.65
N PHE A 291 -4.60 -26.17 0.72
CA PHE A 291 -4.71 -25.21 -0.39
C PHE A 291 -3.85 -25.58 -1.60
N ALA A 292 -2.68 -26.18 -1.34
CA ALA A 292 -1.77 -26.69 -2.37
C ALA A 292 -2.21 -28.04 -2.98
N LYS A 293 -3.41 -28.54 -2.68
CA LYS A 293 -3.90 -29.84 -3.14
C LYS A 293 -5.09 -29.70 -4.10
N GLY A 294 -5.29 -30.74 -4.91
CA GLY A 294 -6.42 -30.83 -5.85
C GLY A 294 -6.15 -30.19 -7.21
N ALA A 295 -7.18 -30.19 -8.06
CA ALA A 295 -7.08 -29.79 -9.47
C ALA A 295 -6.82 -28.29 -9.68
N THR A 296 -7.14 -27.48 -8.68
CA THR A 296 -6.94 -26.02 -8.67
C THR A 296 -6.17 -25.60 -7.43
N GLY A 297 -5.18 -26.42 -7.04
CA GLY A 297 -4.28 -26.11 -5.93
C GLY A 297 -3.46 -24.85 -6.23
N ALA A 298 -3.12 -24.11 -5.18
CA ALA A 298 -2.28 -22.93 -5.26
C ALA A 298 -1.44 -22.80 -3.98
N ASN A 299 -0.34 -22.07 -4.05
CA ASN A 299 0.43 -21.71 -2.86
C ASN A 299 -0.10 -20.40 -2.29
N LEU A 300 -1.15 -20.48 -1.51
CA LEU A 300 -1.84 -19.36 -0.86
C LEU A 300 -2.31 -19.85 0.51
N ASN A 301 -2.72 -18.95 1.39
CA ASN A 301 -3.26 -19.31 2.70
C ASN A 301 -2.26 -20.08 3.58
N LEU A 302 -0.97 -19.75 3.51
CA LEU A 302 0.11 -20.43 4.27
C LEU A 302 0.22 -21.94 3.96
N ALA A 303 -0.09 -22.36 2.74
CA ALA A 303 0.17 -23.73 2.29
C ALA A 303 1.66 -24.11 2.41
N PHE A 304 2.54 -23.16 2.13
CA PHE A 304 3.97 -23.20 2.42
C PHE A 304 4.41 -21.89 3.07
N SER A 305 5.59 -21.87 3.70
CA SER A 305 6.19 -20.64 4.24
C SER A 305 7.19 -19.97 3.28
N SER A 306 7.02 -20.20 1.99
CA SER A 306 7.81 -19.60 0.91
C SER A 306 7.05 -19.66 -0.41
N GLN A 307 7.59 -19.01 -1.44
CA GLN A 307 7.27 -19.32 -2.83
C GLN A 307 7.57 -20.79 -3.18
N ASN A 308 7.05 -21.22 -4.32
CA ASN A 308 7.34 -22.50 -4.97
C ASN A 308 7.82 -22.28 -6.42
N PRO A 309 8.38 -23.31 -7.08
CA PRO A 309 8.71 -23.23 -8.51
C PRO A 309 7.47 -22.88 -9.32
N VAL A 310 7.61 -21.97 -10.27
CA VAL A 310 6.51 -21.66 -11.18
C VAL A 310 6.05 -22.93 -11.91
N GLY A 311 4.76 -23.05 -12.14
CA GLY A 311 4.17 -24.24 -12.75
C GLY A 311 4.11 -25.47 -11.84
N SER A 312 4.23 -25.31 -10.51
CA SER A 312 4.04 -26.42 -9.56
C SER A 312 2.58 -26.90 -9.49
N PHE A 313 1.64 -26.09 -9.93
CA PHE A 313 0.20 -26.39 -9.97
C PHE A 313 -0.31 -26.41 -11.41
N PRO A 314 -1.49 -26.99 -11.69
CA PRO A 314 -2.09 -26.94 -13.02
C PRO A 314 -2.32 -25.49 -13.50
N PRO A 315 -2.18 -25.21 -14.81
CA PRO A 315 -2.46 -23.88 -15.33
C PRO A 315 -3.97 -23.61 -15.31
N SER A 316 -4.33 -22.34 -15.32
CA SER A 316 -5.71 -21.92 -15.55
C SER A 316 -6.17 -22.26 -16.97
N THR A 317 -7.47 -22.05 -17.24
CA THR A 317 -8.03 -22.28 -18.60
C THR A 317 -7.43 -21.39 -19.67
N SER A 318 -6.80 -20.27 -19.30
CA SER A 318 -6.06 -19.40 -20.22
C SER A 318 -4.62 -19.87 -20.47
N GLY A 319 -4.17 -20.95 -19.81
CA GLY A 319 -2.83 -21.52 -19.95
C GLY A 319 -1.78 -20.91 -19.00
N HIS A 320 -2.18 -19.99 -18.12
CA HIS A 320 -1.27 -19.30 -17.21
C HIS A 320 -1.16 -20.04 -15.87
N PHE A 321 0.05 -20.07 -15.33
CA PHE A 321 0.34 -20.67 -14.03
C PHE A 321 0.42 -19.59 -12.94
N ASP A 322 0.17 -20.04 -11.70
CA ASP A 322 0.35 -19.24 -10.48
C ASP A 322 -0.32 -17.85 -10.57
N VAL A 323 -1.49 -17.75 -11.20
CA VAL A 323 -2.24 -16.48 -11.25
C VAL A 323 -2.80 -16.11 -9.87
N THR A 324 -2.98 -17.11 -9.01
CA THR A 324 -3.40 -16.95 -7.62
C THR A 324 -2.35 -17.57 -6.71
N GLY A 325 -1.94 -16.83 -5.68
CA GLY A 325 -0.91 -17.22 -4.74
C GLY A 325 0.52 -17.16 -5.31
N ASN A 326 1.42 -17.82 -4.60
CA ASN A 326 2.87 -17.82 -4.76
C ASN A 326 3.49 -16.46 -4.43
N ALA A 327 3.15 -15.41 -5.18
CA ALA A 327 3.53 -14.04 -4.91
C ALA A 327 2.43 -13.09 -5.40
N TRP A 328 2.29 -11.94 -4.74
CA TRP A 328 1.48 -10.84 -5.26
C TRP A 328 1.99 -10.38 -6.62
N GLU A 329 1.11 -9.96 -7.53
CA GLU A 329 1.52 -9.38 -8.81
C GLU A 329 1.31 -7.86 -8.84
N TRP A 330 2.38 -7.10 -9.11
CA TRP A 330 2.27 -5.67 -9.37
C TRP A 330 1.41 -5.39 -10.62
N THR A 331 0.55 -4.38 -10.49
CA THR A 331 -0.33 -3.94 -11.57
C THR A 331 -0.01 -2.51 -12.02
N GLU A 332 -0.38 -2.13 -13.24
CA GLU A 332 -0.31 -0.73 -13.69
C GLU A 332 -1.30 0.19 -12.97
N ASP A 333 -2.32 -0.37 -12.34
CA ASP A 333 -3.35 0.39 -11.64
C ASP A 333 -2.78 1.10 -10.40
N HIS A 334 -3.12 2.38 -10.26
CA HIS A 334 -3.03 3.05 -8.97
C HIS A 334 -4.15 2.51 -8.07
N PHE A 335 -3.95 2.50 -6.76
CA PHE A 335 -5.03 2.15 -5.84
C PHE A 335 -6.18 3.14 -6.00
N ASN A 336 -7.37 2.62 -6.27
CA ASN A 336 -8.49 3.42 -6.75
C ASN A 336 -9.84 2.90 -6.24
N PRO A 337 -10.82 3.78 -5.97
CA PRO A 337 -12.16 3.36 -5.55
C PRO A 337 -12.98 2.82 -6.71
N LEU A 338 -13.85 1.85 -6.45
CA LEU A 338 -14.88 1.44 -7.40
C LEU A 338 -16.05 2.43 -7.40
N LYS A 339 -16.89 2.40 -8.44
CA LYS A 339 -18.09 3.23 -8.47
C LYS A 339 -19.03 2.80 -7.35
N GLY A 340 -19.51 3.75 -6.54
CA GLY A 340 -20.32 3.43 -5.37
C GLY A 340 -19.50 2.97 -4.16
N PHE A 341 -18.17 3.17 -4.17
CA PHE A 341 -17.33 3.07 -2.99
C PHE A 341 -17.89 3.94 -1.85
N GLU A 342 -17.99 3.36 -0.66
CA GLU A 342 -18.34 4.05 0.57
C GLU A 342 -17.35 3.68 1.67
N VAL A 343 -16.89 4.70 2.39
CA VAL A 343 -16.00 4.51 3.54
C VAL A 343 -16.74 3.80 4.65
N HIS A 344 -16.15 2.72 5.17
CA HIS A 344 -16.75 2.02 6.29
C HIS A 344 -16.45 2.76 7.61
N HIS A 345 -17.49 3.21 8.32
CA HIS A 345 -17.38 4.06 9.51
C HIS A 345 -16.59 3.48 10.70
N VAL A 346 -16.37 2.16 10.73
CA VAL A 346 -15.56 1.47 11.75
C VAL A 346 -14.05 1.66 11.52
N TYR A 347 -13.62 1.94 10.29
CA TYR A 347 -12.22 2.15 9.92
C TYR A 347 -12.17 3.08 8.71
N ASP A 348 -12.25 4.38 8.97
CA ASP A 348 -12.52 5.40 7.95
C ASP A 348 -11.31 5.84 7.11
N ASP A 349 -10.11 5.46 7.54
CA ASP A 349 -8.84 5.79 6.92
C ASP A 349 -8.08 4.56 6.36
N PHE A 350 -8.72 3.39 6.24
CA PHE A 350 -8.08 2.20 5.67
C PHE A 350 -7.69 2.38 4.19
N SER A 351 -8.64 2.84 3.36
CA SER A 351 -8.41 2.97 1.90
C SER A 351 -8.21 4.40 1.42
N THR A 352 -8.98 5.34 1.98
CA THR A 352 -9.09 6.70 1.43
C THR A 352 -7.76 7.47 1.37
N PRO A 353 -6.84 7.39 2.36
CA PRO A 353 -5.57 8.13 2.29
C PRO A 353 -4.65 7.64 1.17
N CYS A 354 -4.89 6.45 0.65
CA CYS A 354 -4.05 5.81 -0.37
C CYS A 354 -4.58 5.98 -1.80
N PHE A 355 -5.76 6.60 -1.98
CA PHE A 355 -6.26 7.06 -3.29
C PHE A 355 -5.56 8.35 -3.75
N ASP A 356 -4.23 8.37 -3.69
CA ASP A 356 -3.40 9.57 -3.86
C ASP A 356 -2.58 9.58 -5.17
N GLY A 357 -2.75 8.55 -6.01
CA GLY A 357 -2.00 8.36 -7.25
C GLY A 357 -0.53 8.02 -7.04
N LYS A 358 -0.14 7.62 -5.82
CA LYS A 358 1.23 7.26 -5.45
C LYS A 358 1.30 5.87 -4.80
N HIS A 359 0.20 5.13 -4.79
CA HIS A 359 0.15 3.72 -4.41
C HIS A 359 -0.24 2.90 -5.64
N SER A 360 0.52 1.85 -5.92
CA SER A 360 0.25 0.91 -7.00
C SER A 360 -0.42 -0.33 -6.44
N MET A 361 -1.39 -0.88 -7.16
CA MET A 361 -2.11 -2.07 -6.74
C MET A 361 -1.27 -3.33 -6.94
N ILE A 362 -1.49 -4.28 -6.05
CA ILE A 362 -1.05 -5.67 -6.16
C ILE A 362 -2.26 -6.60 -6.09
N VAL A 363 -2.24 -7.69 -6.85
CA VAL A 363 -3.36 -8.64 -6.96
C VAL A 363 -2.91 -10.10 -6.86
N GLY A 364 -3.82 -10.98 -6.42
CA GLY A 364 -3.66 -12.44 -6.47
C GLY A 364 -3.19 -13.14 -5.19
N GLY A 365 -2.72 -12.42 -4.18
CA GLY A 365 -2.20 -13.00 -2.93
C GLY A 365 -0.78 -13.57 -3.06
N SER A 366 -0.01 -13.55 -1.97
CA SER A 366 1.25 -14.28 -1.84
C SER A 366 1.07 -15.60 -1.09
N PHE A 367 2.14 -16.40 -0.96
CA PHE A 367 2.09 -17.65 -0.21
C PHE A 367 1.61 -17.49 1.26
N ILE A 368 1.76 -16.31 1.85
CA ILE A 368 1.41 -16.03 3.25
C ILE A 368 0.06 -15.32 3.41
N SER A 369 -0.52 -14.75 2.34
CA SER A 369 -1.83 -14.11 2.41
C SER A 369 -2.88 -15.10 2.88
N THR A 370 -3.70 -14.71 3.87
CA THR A 370 -4.77 -15.56 4.43
C THR A 370 -6.05 -14.74 4.61
N GLY A 371 -7.20 -15.40 4.65
CA GLY A 371 -8.49 -14.72 4.83
C GLY A 371 -8.86 -13.86 3.63
N ASP A 372 -9.45 -12.71 3.88
CA ASP A 372 -9.94 -11.75 2.88
C ASP A 372 -8.82 -11.21 1.99
N GLU A 373 -7.61 -11.03 2.53
CA GLU A 373 -6.42 -10.65 1.76
C GLU A 373 -6.04 -11.70 0.67
N ALA A 374 -6.49 -12.95 0.83
CA ALA A 374 -6.34 -14.02 -0.14
C ALA A 374 -7.61 -14.28 -0.98
N SER A 375 -8.66 -13.47 -0.81
CA SER A 375 -9.92 -13.58 -1.54
C SER A 375 -9.73 -13.25 -3.02
N VAL A 376 -10.62 -13.78 -3.86
CA VAL A 376 -10.72 -13.35 -5.24
C VAL A 376 -11.08 -11.86 -5.38
N TYR A 377 -11.69 -11.25 -4.36
CA TYR A 377 -12.06 -9.84 -4.34
C TYR A 377 -10.97 -8.92 -3.78
N ALA A 378 -9.87 -9.48 -3.27
CA ALA A 378 -8.84 -8.71 -2.58
C ALA A 378 -8.19 -7.65 -3.49
N ARG A 379 -8.17 -6.39 -3.02
CA ARG A 379 -7.55 -5.25 -3.70
C ARG A 379 -6.58 -4.55 -2.76
N PHE A 380 -5.31 -4.91 -2.86
CA PHE A 380 -4.26 -4.36 -1.99
C PHE A 380 -3.31 -3.44 -2.76
N HIS A 381 -2.58 -2.62 -2.01
CA HIS A 381 -1.75 -1.58 -2.58
C HIS A 381 -0.58 -1.24 -1.68
N PHE A 382 0.50 -0.79 -2.30
CA PHE A 382 1.64 -0.26 -1.57
C PHE A 382 2.31 0.86 -2.36
N ARG A 383 3.13 1.65 -1.67
CA ARG A 383 4.06 2.56 -2.34
C ARG A 383 4.96 1.73 -3.28
N PRO A 384 5.26 2.22 -4.50
CA PRO A 384 6.04 1.49 -5.50
C PRO A 384 7.42 0.96 -5.06
N HIS A 385 7.96 1.47 -3.96
CA HIS A 385 9.28 1.14 -3.45
C HIS A 385 9.28 0.20 -2.23
N PHE A 386 8.10 -0.11 -1.69
CA PHE A 386 7.98 -1.00 -0.54
C PHE A 386 8.31 -2.43 -0.96
N LEU A 387 8.98 -3.13 -0.06
CA LEU A 387 9.24 -4.56 -0.24
C LEU A 387 8.00 -5.31 0.21
N GLN A 388 7.53 -6.24 -0.63
CA GLN A 388 6.44 -7.16 -0.33
C GLN A 388 6.84 -8.56 -0.84
N HIS A 389 6.04 -9.58 -0.56
CA HIS A 389 6.15 -10.88 -1.27
C HIS A 389 5.50 -10.77 -2.64
N SER A 390 6.08 -9.90 -3.47
CA SER A 390 5.52 -9.47 -4.75
C SER A 390 6.47 -9.73 -5.90
N GLY A 391 5.94 -10.33 -6.96
CA GLY A 391 6.57 -10.42 -8.27
C GLY A 391 5.73 -9.69 -9.32
N PHE A 392 5.87 -10.14 -10.56
CA PHE A 392 5.12 -9.63 -11.70
C PHE A 392 5.23 -10.62 -12.86
N ARG A 393 4.38 -10.42 -13.87
CA ARG A 393 4.49 -11.08 -15.17
C ARG A 393 4.56 -10.04 -16.29
N LEU A 394 5.03 -10.45 -17.46
CA LEU A 394 5.06 -9.57 -18.63
C LEU A 394 3.70 -9.59 -19.33
N VAL A 395 3.27 -8.42 -19.79
CA VAL A 395 2.13 -8.25 -20.68
C VAL A 395 2.56 -7.47 -21.92
N ALA A 396 1.99 -7.82 -23.06
CA ALA A 396 2.13 -7.09 -24.32
C ALA A 396 0.76 -7.00 -25.02
N SER A 397 0.40 -5.81 -25.49
CA SER A 397 -0.82 -5.58 -26.27
C SER A 397 -0.61 -4.37 -27.18
N ASP A 398 -1.22 -4.39 -28.37
CA ASP A 398 -1.29 -3.20 -29.23
C ASP A 398 -2.28 -2.15 -28.70
N ALA A 399 -3.20 -2.57 -27.82
CA ALA A 399 -4.15 -1.68 -27.18
C ALA A 399 -3.53 -0.98 -25.96
N LYS A 400 -4.08 0.20 -25.63
CA LYS A 400 -3.76 0.88 -24.37
C LYS A 400 -4.15 -0.03 -23.20
N ALA A 401 -3.30 -0.08 -22.17
CA ALA A 401 -3.61 -0.81 -20.94
C ALA A 401 -4.93 -0.31 -20.34
N PRO A 402 -5.85 -1.20 -19.94
CA PRO A 402 -7.10 -0.83 -19.25
C PRO A 402 -6.83 -0.51 -17.78
N ALA A 403 -5.80 0.30 -17.51
CA ALA A 403 -5.33 0.65 -16.17
C ALA A 403 -6.00 1.93 -15.66
N THR A 404 -6.26 1.98 -14.35
CA THR A 404 -6.76 3.16 -13.66
C THR A 404 -5.61 3.94 -13.04
N HIS A 405 -5.31 5.12 -13.58
CA HIS A 405 -4.30 6.02 -13.02
C HIS A 405 -4.97 7.22 -12.35
N LEU A 406 -4.66 7.43 -11.07
CA LEU A 406 -5.01 8.65 -10.35
C LEU A 406 -3.89 9.69 -10.47
N TYR A 407 -4.26 10.97 -10.53
CA TYR A 407 -3.30 12.08 -10.54
C TYR A 407 -3.08 12.61 -9.12
N PRO A 408 -1.83 12.92 -8.72
CA PRO A 408 -1.54 13.54 -7.43
C PRO A 408 -2.35 14.85 -7.26
N GLY A 409 -2.95 15.04 -6.08
CA GLY A 409 -3.76 16.22 -5.78
C GLY A 409 -5.21 16.17 -6.26
N ASN A 410 -5.63 15.09 -6.95
CA ASN A 410 -7.01 14.98 -7.41
C ASN A 410 -7.93 14.37 -6.34
N PHE A 411 -8.54 15.22 -5.49
CA PHE A 411 -9.65 14.82 -4.59
C PHE A 411 -10.87 14.31 -5.37
N SER A 412 -10.96 14.55 -6.68
CA SER A 412 -11.95 13.89 -7.52
C SER A 412 -11.67 12.40 -7.69
N GLY A 413 -10.51 11.85 -7.34
CA GLY A 413 -10.36 10.39 -7.20
C GLY A 413 -11.28 9.81 -6.12
N GLN A 414 -11.48 10.55 -5.02
CA GLN A 414 -12.40 10.21 -3.93
C GLN A 414 -13.86 10.62 -4.23
N ALA A 415 -14.09 11.72 -4.98
CA ALA A 415 -15.43 12.19 -5.32
C ALA A 415 -16.02 11.63 -6.63
N ALA A 416 -15.20 11.32 -7.65
CA ALA A 416 -15.64 10.77 -8.95
C ALA A 416 -16.11 9.31 -8.88
N ALA A 417 -15.87 8.64 -7.75
CA ALA A 417 -16.51 7.36 -7.45
C ALA A 417 -18.03 7.49 -7.22
N ARG A 418 -18.53 8.71 -6.92
CA ARG A 418 -19.97 8.99 -6.72
C ARG A 418 -20.70 9.34 -8.02
N ASP A 419 -20.05 10.04 -8.95
CA ASP A 419 -20.67 10.47 -10.21
C ASP A 419 -19.75 10.19 -11.41
N VAL A 420 -20.05 9.13 -12.16
CA VAL A 420 -19.35 8.83 -13.42
C VAL A 420 -19.77 9.84 -14.48
N VAL A 421 -18.88 10.78 -14.80
CA VAL A 421 -18.72 11.25 -16.18
C VAL A 421 -17.23 11.36 -16.43
N VAL A 422 -16.79 10.71 -17.51
CA VAL A 422 -15.45 10.82 -18.11
C VAL A 422 -15.01 12.28 -18.13
N ALA A 423 -13.97 12.62 -17.37
CA ALA A 423 -13.34 13.93 -17.47
C ALA A 423 -12.39 13.91 -18.66
N ASP A 424 -12.91 14.41 -19.77
CA ASP A 424 -12.15 14.87 -20.94
C ASP A 424 -11.25 16.04 -20.55
N ASP A 425 -10.15 16.20 -21.29
CA ASP A 425 -9.14 17.26 -21.14
C ASP A 425 -9.78 18.66 -21.05
N THR A 426 -9.79 19.29 -19.87
CA THR A 426 -9.77 20.76 -19.76
C THR A 426 -9.05 21.24 -18.51
N ASN A 427 -7.98 22.03 -18.74
CA ASN A 427 -7.31 22.89 -17.77
C ASN A 427 -8.30 23.62 -16.85
N ASP A 428 -8.20 23.41 -15.54
CA ASP A 428 -8.55 24.44 -14.57
C ASP A 428 -7.55 24.42 -13.39
N ASP A 429 -6.72 25.46 -13.35
CA ASP A 429 -5.58 25.66 -12.46
C ASP A 429 -6.07 26.26 -11.12
N SER A 430 -6.98 25.59 -10.41
CA SER A 430 -7.40 26.01 -9.06
C SER A 430 -6.76 25.14 -7.98
N ASN A 431 -5.81 25.73 -7.26
CA ASN A 431 -5.02 25.10 -6.22
C ASN A 431 -5.89 24.78 -4.99
N VAL A 432 -6.13 23.49 -4.71
CA VAL A 432 -7.03 23.03 -3.63
C VAL A 432 -6.46 23.30 -2.22
N TYR A 433 -5.20 23.76 -2.10
CA TYR A 433 -4.66 24.30 -0.84
C TYR A 433 -5.12 25.73 -0.52
N GLU A 434 -5.92 26.35 -1.39
CA GLU A 434 -6.52 27.68 -1.21
C GLU A 434 -8.06 27.62 -1.09
N SER A 435 -8.64 26.55 -0.52
CA SER A 435 -10.06 26.59 -0.16
C SER A 435 -10.27 27.50 1.05
N GLU A 436 -11.37 28.27 1.07
CA GLU A 436 -11.77 29.06 2.25
C GLU A 436 -11.87 28.20 3.51
N GLU A 437 -12.22 26.92 3.36
CA GLU A 437 -12.32 25.96 4.45
C GLU A 437 -10.95 25.56 5.03
N LEU A 438 -9.95 25.24 4.19
CA LEU A 438 -8.58 24.95 4.65
C LEU A 438 -7.91 26.20 5.23
N LEU A 439 -8.11 27.36 4.62
CA LEU A 439 -7.72 28.65 5.19
C LEU A 439 -8.41 28.85 6.54
N GLY A 440 -9.69 28.54 6.65
CA GLY A 440 -10.47 28.61 7.90
C GLY A 440 -9.97 27.65 8.98
N MET A 441 -9.60 26.41 8.64
CA MET A 441 -9.01 25.44 9.55
C MET A 441 -7.61 25.87 10.02
N TYR A 442 -6.79 26.39 9.11
CA TYR A 442 -5.46 26.91 9.41
C TYR A 442 -5.55 28.16 10.31
N LEU A 443 -6.45 29.09 10.00
CA LEU A 443 -6.77 30.23 10.85
C LEU A 443 -7.38 29.79 12.17
N GLY A 444 -8.16 28.71 12.21
CA GLY A 444 -8.73 28.14 13.44
C GLY A 444 -7.67 27.55 14.38
N LEU A 445 -6.60 26.96 13.84
CA LEU A 445 -5.44 26.53 14.63
C LEU A 445 -4.69 27.72 15.25
N HIS A 446 -4.53 28.79 14.48
CA HIS A 446 -3.78 29.98 14.91
C HIS A 446 -4.62 30.94 15.75
N PHE A 447 -5.93 31.02 15.52
CA PHE A 447 -6.84 32.00 16.12
C PHE A 447 -8.18 31.34 16.47
N PRO A 448 -8.20 30.37 17.40
CA PRO A 448 -9.38 29.56 17.70
C PRO A 448 -10.57 30.35 18.26
N SER A 449 -10.34 31.61 18.65
CA SER A 449 -11.34 32.55 19.18
C SER A 449 -11.68 33.71 18.22
N SER A 450 -11.12 33.74 17.01
CA SER A 450 -11.28 34.89 16.10
C SER A 450 -12.74 35.21 15.72
N GLY A 451 -13.63 34.22 15.76
CA GLY A 451 -15.06 34.38 15.49
C GLY A 451 -15.95 34.61 16.72
N SER A 452 -15.41 34.57 17.96
CA SER A 452 -16.24 34.60 19.18
C SER A 452 -16.94 35.95 19.39
N ASP A 453 -16.30 37.05 18.97
CA ASP A 453 -16.85 38.41 19.09
C ASP A 453 -17.93 38.69 18.02
N GLU A 454 -17.99 37.84 16.99
CA GLU A 454 -18.96 37.91 15.87
C GLU A 454 -20.09 36.86 16.02
N GLY A 455 -20.12 36.12 17.13
CA GLY A 455 -21.13 35.09 17.40
C GLY A 455 -20.96 33.80 16.57
N ILE A 456 -19.80 33.61 15.95
CA ILE A 456 -19.49 32.42 15.15
C ILE A 456 -19.01 31.31 16.09
N SER A 457 -19.67 30.15 16.03
CA SER A 457 -19.31 28.96 16.81
C SER A 457 -17.88 28.52 16.49
N SER A 458 -17.10 28.19 17.52
CA SER A 458 -15.80 27.53 17.33
C SER A 458 -15.97 26.25 16.51
N ILE A 459 -15.06 26.03 15.54
CA ILE A 459 -15.01 24.84 14.67
C ILE A 459 -14.95 23.53 15.48
N LEU A 460 -14.47 23.59 16.73
CA LEU A 460 -14.19 22.42 17.57
C LEU A 460 -15.26 22.15 18.63
N ASN A 461 -16.54 22.44 18.36
CA ASN A 461 -17.63 22.22 19.33
C ASN A 461 -18.08 20.74 19.40
N HIS A 462 -17.26 19.88 20.02
CA HIS A 462 -17.66 18.54 20.45
C HIS A 462 -17.44 18.38 21.97
N LYS A 463 -18.26 17.56 22.63
CA LYS A 463 -18.31 17.41 24.10
C LYS A 463 -16.98 16.97 24.74
N ASN A 464 -16.08 16.39 23.93
CA ASN A 464 -14.77 15.87 24.34
C ASN A 464 -13.59 16.54 23.62
N SER A 465 -13.79 17.71 22.99
CA SER A 465 -12.70 18.38 22.29
C SER A 465 -11.54 18.69 23.26
N PRO A 466 -10.28 18.42 22.90
CA PRO A 466 -9.13 18.72 23.73
C PRO A 466 -8.89 20.24 23.76
N LEU A 467 -9.69 20.97 24.54
CA LEU A 467 -9.63 22.43 24.66
C LEU A 467 -8.24 22.95 25.10
N HIS A 468 -7.44 22.09 25.75
CA HIS A 468 -6.06 22.39 26.13
C HIS A 468 -5.11 22.53 24.93
N GLY A 469 -5.50 22.07 23.73
CA GLY A 469 -4.73 22.22 22.49
C GLY A 469 -4.91 23.57 21.79
N LEU A 470 -5.99 24.32 22.09
CA LEU A 470 -6.28 25.62 21.49
C LEU A 470 -5.19 26.63 21.87
N SER A 471 -4.80 27.56 20.99
CA SER A 471 -3.79 28.61 21.27
C SER A 471 -2.42 28.09 21.74
N PHE A 472 -2.08 26.86 21.37
CA PHE A 472 -0.79 26.27 21.70
C PHE A 472 0.41 27.11 21.20
N PRO A 473 0.45 27.60 19.94
CA PRO A 473 1.55 28.44 19.47
C PRO A 473 1.74 29.73 20.28
N GLN A 474 0.65 30.41 20.67
CA GLN A 474 0.71 31.62 21.48
C GLN A 474 1.22 31.32 22.89
N ARG A 475 0.78 30.24 23.53
CA ARG A 475 1.27 29.85 24.85
C ARG A 475 2.77 29.54 24.83
N VAL A 476 3.26 28.90 23.78
CA VAL A 476 4.70 28.64 23.61
C VAL A 476 5.47 29.97 23.49
N ALA A 477 4.98 30.92 22.71
CA ALA A 477 5.60 32.24 22.57
C ALA A 477 5.55 33.08 23.87
N GLN A 478 4.45 33.00 24.63
CA GLN A 478 4.32 33.63 25.95
C GLN A 478 5.32 33.04 26.95
N LEU A 479 5.43 31.71 26.98
CA LEU A 479 6.37 31.01 27.85
C LEU A 479 7.82 31.41 27.54
N LEU A 480 8.19 31.57 26.25
CA LEU A 480 9.50 32.08 25.87
C LEU A 480 9.74 33.50 26.43
N ASN A 481 8.73 34.38 26.41
CA ASN A 481 8.85 35.72 26.96
C ASN A 481 8.96 35.72 28.49
N ASP A 482 8.19 34.86 29.16
CA ASP A 482 8.21 34.69 30.62
C ASP A 482 9.57 34.20 31.12
N LEU A 483 10.27 33.39 30.32
CA LEU A 483 11.63 32.91 30.62
C LEU A 483 12.71 34.01 30.54
N GLN A 484 12.38 35.21 30.05
CA GLN A 484 13.27 36.37 29.91
C GLN A 484 14.68 36.02 29.38
N PRO A 485 14.81 35.37 28.22
CA PRO A 485 16.11 35.03 27.66
C PRO A 485 16.93 36.29 27.36
N GLN A 486 18.27 36.20 27.44
CA GLN A 486 19.15 37.30 27.02
C GLN A 486 18.90 37.65 25.55
N ARG A 487 18.65 38.92 25.26
CA ARG A 487 18.29 39.41 23.92
C ARG A 487 19.42 40.24 23.33
N THR A 488 19.86 39.90 22.11
CA THR A 488 20.73 40.75 21.28
C THR A 488 19.94 41.21 20.07
N ASN A 489 19.91 42.52 19.83
CA ASN A 489 19.20 43.18 18.72
C ASN A 489 17.66 43.12 18.74
N ASN A 490 17.06 42.52 19.78
CA ASN A 490 15.60 42.44 20.00
C ASN A 490 14.81 41.92 18.79
N ARG A 491 15.38 40.95 18.06
CA ARG A 491 14.75 40.25 16.93
C ARG A 491 14.38 38.81 17.33
N ALA A 492 13.34 38.25 16.73
CA ALA A 492 12.99 36.84 16.85
C ALA A 492 12.90 36.18 15.46
N LEU A 493 13.14 34.87 15.43
CA LEU A 493 13.03 34.04 14.24
C LEU A 493 12.16 32.83 14.60
N ASP A 494 10.99 32.74 13.97
CA ASP A 494 10.03 31.66 14.10
C ASP A 494 10.17 30.72 12.89
N ILE A 495 10.51 29.46 13.13
CA ILE A 495 10.79 28.49 12.06
C ILE A 495 10.00 27.22 12.37
N GLY A 496 9.18 26.76 11.44
CA GLY A 496 8.38 25.54 11.61
C GLY A 496 7.42 25.23 10.46
N CYS A 497 6.54 24.25 10.63
CA CYS A 497 5.54 23.82 9.65
C CYS A 497 4.14 24.44 9.86
N ALA A 498 4.05 25.45 10.73
CA ALA A 498 2.84 26.26 10.96
C ALA A 498 3.26 27.56 11.68
N VAL A 499 4.04 28.41 11.01
CA VAL A 499 4.42 29.73 11.56
C VAL A 499 3.26 30.71 11.40
N GLY A 500 3.07 31.62 12.36
CA GLY A 500 1.94 32.55 12.34
C GLY A 500 1.52 32.97 13.73
N GLY A 501 0.69 32.18 14.40
CA GLY A 501 0.16 32.48 15.73
C GLY A 501 1.25 32.77 16.78
N SER A 502 2.35 32.01 16.76
CA SER A 502 3.56 32.28 17.56
C SER A 502 4.27 33.56 17.12
N SER A 503 4.45 33.77 15.82
CA SER A 503 5.10 34.97 15.27
C SER A 503 4.38 36.26 15.65
N PHE A 504 3.04 36.30 15.56
CA PHE A 504 2.23 37.45 15.97
C PHE A 504 2.31 37.70 17.48
N GLU A 505 2.35 36.64 18.29
CA GLU A 505 2.53 36.78 19.73
C GLU A 505 3.93 37.31 20.08
N LEU A 506 4.98 36.83 19.39
CA LEU A 506 6.34 37.34 19.54
C LEU A 506 6.45 38.81 19.11
N ALA A 507 5.74 39.22 18.05
CA ALA A 507 5.77 40.61 17.56
C ALA A 507 5.27 41.64 18.59
N LYS A 508 4.58 41.22 19.66
CA LYS A 508 4.23 42.10 20.78
C LYS A 508 5.43 42.49 21.65
N HIS A 509 6.53 41.73 21.58
CA HIS A 509 7.67 41.83 22.50
C HIS A 509 9.03 42.01 21.81
N PHE A 510 9.11 41.80 20.49
CA PHE A 510 10.32 41.93 19.69
C PHE A 510 10.12 43.03 18.62
N ASP A 511 11.16 43.80 18.34
CA ASP A 511 11.11 44.89 17.35
C ASP A 511 10.95 44.35 15.91
N HIS A 512 11.35 43.10 15.71
CA HIS A 512 11.28 42.44 14.41
C HIS A 512 11.16 40.92 14.59
N VAL A 513 10.21 40.31 13.89
CA VAL A 513 10.03 38.86 13.86
C VAL A 513 10.10 38.39 12.42
N GLU A 514 11.02 37.49 12.12
CA GLU A 514 11.08 36.76 10.85
C GLU A 514 10.40 35.41 11.05
N ALA A 515 9.50 35.03 10.14
CA ALA A 515 8.77 33.77 10.18
C ALA A 515 9.07 32.96 8.93
N PHE A 516 9.40 31.67 9.07
CA PHE A 516 9.72 30.78 7.97
C PHE A 516 8.90 29.47 8.05
N ASP A 517 7.93 29.30 7.13
CA ASP A 517 7.15 28.06 6.99
C ASP A 517 7.89 27.10 6.05
N PHE A 518 8.16 25.86 6.49
CA PHE A 518 8.83 24.84 5.67
C PHE A 518 7.88 23.96 4.84
N ARG A 519 6.56 24.20 4.87
CA ARG A 519 5.66 23.45 3.99
C ARG A 519 5.94 23.84 2.54
N TYR A 520 6.15 22.83 1.69
CA TYR A 520 6.77 22.91 0.35
C TYR A 520 6.04 23.82 -0.66
N GLU A 521 4.92 24.43 -0.30
CA GLU A 521 4.05 25.18 -1.20
C GLU A 521 3.70 26.62 -0.72
N PHE A 522 4.25 27.08 0.41
CA PHE A 522 4.13 28.47 0.88
C PHE A 522 5.52 29.11 1.05
N PHE A 523 6.21 29.43 -0.05
CA PHE A 523 7.29 30.43 0.02
C PHE A 523 6.67 31.83 0.12
N VAL A 524 6.09 32.15 1.28
CA VAL A 524 5.71 33.53 1.59
C VAL A 524 6.74 34.11 2.53
N PHE A 525 7.59 34.99 2.01
CA PHE A 525 8.37 35.90 2.83
C PHE A 525 7.42 36.88 3.51
N TRP A 526 6.94 36.55 4.71
CA TRP A 526 6.30 37.54 5.57
C TRP A 526 7.39 38.32 6.31
N SER A 527 7.87 39.41 5.70
CA SER A 527 8.63 40.42 6.43
C SER A 527 7.64 41.42 7.04
N PHE A 528 7.25 41.19 8.29
CA PHE A 528 6.50 42.19 9.04
C PHE A 528 7.50 43.17 9.68
N SER A 529 7.61 44.38 9.13
CA SER A 529 8.09 45.52 9.88
C SER A 529 6.88 46.20 10.53
N LEU A 530 6.40 45.63 11.64
CA LEU A 530 5.36 46.26 12.46
C LEU A 530 5.96 47.42 13.23
N HIS A 531 6.07 48.57 12.58
CA HIS A 531 6.21 49.85 13.28
C HIS A 531 4.86 50.21 13.87
N PHE A 532 4.63 49.88 15.15
CA PHE A 532 3.51 50.46 15.89
C PHE A 532 3.74 51.96 16.05
N LYS A 533 3.21 52.74 15.10
CA LYS A 533 2.80 54.12 15.35
C LYS A 533 1.29 54.20 15.17
N GLU A 534 0.68 54.78 16.20
CA GLU A 534 -0.74 54.91 16.46
C GLU A 534 -1.60 55.18 15.22
N SER A 535 -2.77 54.52 15.21
CA SER A 535 -3.98 54.86 14.43
C SER A 535 -4.03 54.41 12.96
N CYS A 536 -4.87 53.43 12.64
CA CYS A 536 -6.03 53.62 11.75
C CYS A 536 -6.82 52.32 11.51
N PHE A 537 -8.13 52.54 11.39
CA PHE A 537 -9.20 51.61 11.04
C PHE A 537 -8.97 50.88 9.72
N LEU A 538 -9.36 49.60 9.65
CA LEU A 538 -9.64 48.89 8.41
C LEU A 538 -11.15 48.83 8.21
N SER A 539 -11.64 49.57 7.21
CA SER A 539 -12.92 49.31 6.55
C SER A 539 -12.67 48.44 5.32
N ALA A 540 -13.50 47.42 5.15
CA ALA A 540 -13.48 46.49 4.03
C ALA A 540 -13.73 47.15 2.66
N ASN A 541 -13.02 46.67 1.65
CA ASN A 541 -13.54 46.32 0.32
C ASN A 541 -12.54 45.41 -0.40
#